data_AF-A0AAE3YKT2-F1
#
_entry.id   AF-A0AAE3YKT2-F1
#
_cell.length_a   1.000
_cell.length_b   1.000
_cell.length_c   1.000
_cell.angle_alpha   90.00
_cell.angle_beta   90.00
_cell.angle_gamma   90.00
#
_symmetry.space_group_name_H-M   'P 1'
#
loop_
_entity.id
_entity.type
_entity.pdbx_description
1 polymer ?
#
loop_
_entity_poly.entity_id
_entity_poly.type
_entity_poly.pdbx_seq_one_letter_code
_entity_poly.pdbx_strand_id
1 'polypeptide(L)'
;MADTCRTAAAGIGAQLELLRGHLAGLDPARLGMSAAQLRALLAGYDIYVRMLDDAIEDIAGSVRRPAGPRRSDVELAGGESR
;
A
#
# COMPACT_ATOMS: atom_id res chain seq x y z
N MET A 1 -5.96 -15.24 -9.83
CA MET A 1 -4.99 -14.63 -8.88
C MET A 1 -4.78 -13.14 -9.16
N ALA A 2 -4.41 -12.74 -10.38
CA ALA A 2 -4.22 -11.32 -10.70
C ALA A 2 -5.46 -10.43 -10.53
N ASP A 3 -6.64 -10.92 -10.94
CA ASP A 3 -7.90 -10.19 -10.72
C ASP A 3 -8.26 -10.07 -9.24
N THR A 4 -8.08 -11.13 -8.45
CA THR A 4 -8.33 -11.13 -7.00
C THR A 4 -7.45 -10.10 -6.28
N CYS A 5 -6.18 -9.98 -6.68
CA CYS A 5 -5.26 -9.01 -6.10
C CYS A 5 -5.66 -7.56 -6.44
N ARG A 6 -6.08 -7.29 -7.68
CA ARG A 6 -6.61 -5.98 -8.08
C ARG A 6 -7.90 -5.61 -7.37
N THR A 7 -8.83 -6.56 -7.22
CA THR A 7 -10.08 -6.32 -6.49
C THR A 7 -9.79 -6.02 -5.02
N ALA A 8 -8.85 -6.73 -4.40
CA ALA A 8 -8.43 -6.44 -3.03
C ALA A 8 -7.77 -5.06 -2.90
N ALA A 9 -6.87 -4.71 -3.83
CA ALA A 9 -6.22 -3.40 -3.90
C ALA A 9 -7.25 -2.25 -3.98
N ALA A 10 -8.21 -2.35 -4.91
CA ALA A 10 -9.28 -1.37 -5.04
C ALA A 10 -10.17 -1.30 -3.79
N GLY A 11 -10.43 -2.44 -3.15
CA GLY A 11 -11.18 -2.51 -1.90
C GLY A 11 -10.47 -1.79 -0.75
N ILE A 12 -9.15 -1.95 -0.64
CA ILE A 12 -8.34 -1.25 0.37
C ILE A 12 -8.37 0.26 0.11
N GLY A 13 -8.14 0.71 -1.12
CA GLY A 13 -8.20 2.13 -1.48
C GLY A 13 -9.54 2.77 -1.14
N ALA A 14 -10.66 2.07 -1.40
CA ALA A 14 -11.99 2.55 -1.03
C ALA A 14 -12.18 2.70 0.50
N GLN A 15 -11.62 1.79 1.29
CA GLN A 15 -11.66 1.89 2.76
C GLN A 15 -10.81 3.05 3.29
N LEU A 16 -9.66 3.32 2.65
CA LEU A 16 -8.80 4.45 3.01
C LEU A 16 -9.47 5.80 2.73
N GLU A 17 -10.19 5.92 1.60
CA GLU A 17 -10.99 7.12 1.29
C GLU A 17 -12.15 7.33 2.26
N LEU A 18 -12.86 6.26 2.65
CA LEU A 18 -13.88 6.33 3.69
C LEU A 18 -13.31 6.81 5.03
N LEU A 19 -12.18 6.25 5.44
CA LEU A 19 -11.49 6.65 6.66
C LEU A 19 -11.07 8.12 6.59
N ARG A 20 -10.56 8.58 5.44
CA ARG A 20 -10.22 9.99 5.23
C ARG A 20 -11.42 10.92 5.41
N GLY A 21 -12.59 10.52 4.91
CA GLY A 21 -13.85 11.23 5.13
C GLY A 21 -14.21 11.36 6.61
N HIS A 22 -14.03 10.28 7.40
CA HIS A 22 -14.25 10.33 8.84
C HIS A 22 -13.25 11.23 9.57
N LEU A 23 -11.98 11.19 9.16
CA LEU A 23 -10.92 12.00 9.75
C LEU A 23 -11.11 13.50 9.50
N ALA A 24 -11.65 13.89 8.34
CA ALA A 24 -11.96 15.27 8.00
C ALA A 24 -13.03 15.90 8.92
N GLY A 25 -13.89 15.07 9.53
CA GLY A 25 -14.93 15.50 10.47
C GLY A 25 -14.48 15.57 11.93
N LEU A 26 -13.20 15.32 12.23
CA LEU A 26 -12.71 15.32 13.60
C LEU A 26 -12.63 16.74 14.16
N ASP A 27 -13.24 16.92 15.33
CA ASP A 27 -13.10 18.12 16.13
C ASP A 27 -12.02 17.89 17.21
N PRO A 28 -10.88 18.61 17.16
CA PRO A 28 -9.81 18.45 18.14
C PRO A 28 -10.27 18.71 19.58
N ALA A 29 -11.25 19.60 19.78
CA ALA A 29 -11.78 19.88 21.13
C ALA A 29 -12.52 18.67 21.71
N ARG A 30 -13.29 17.94 20.89
CA ARG A 30 -13.99 16.70 21.31
C ARG A 30 -13.02 15.56 21.61
N LEU A 31 -11.83 15.61 21.03
CA LEU A 31 -10.77 14.63 21.23
C LEU A 31 -9.83 14.97 22.40
N GLY A 32 -10.04 16.12 23.07
CA GLY A 32 -9.18 16.57 24.16
C GLY A 32 -7.74 16.88 23.72
N MET A 33 -7.53 17.25 22.45
CA MET A 33 -6.20 17.56 21.90
C MET A 33 -6.17 18.93 21.24
N SER A 34 -4.97 19.48 21.04
CA SER A 34 -4.82 20.72 20.29
C SER A 34 -5.04 20.49 18.79
N ALA A 35 -5.51 21.53 18.08
CA ALA A 35 -5.61 21.49 16.62
C ALA A 35 -4.25 21.21 15.95
N ALA A 36 -3.14 21.63 16.57
CA ALA A 36 -1.79 21.35 16.07
C ALA A 36 -1.44 19.86 16.16
N GLN A 37 -1.76 19.21 17.29
CA GLN A 37 -1.57 17.76 17.46
C GLN A 37 -2.42 16.96 16.46
N LEU A 38 -3.68 17.34 16.27
CA LEU A 38 -4.55 16.68 15.29
C LEU A 38 -3.98 16.82 13.87
N ARG A 39 -3.53 18.02 13.48
CA ARG A 39 -2.90 18.24 12.16
C ARG A 39 -1.63 17.41 11.97
N ALA A 40 -0.78 17.32 12.99
CA ALA A 40 0.44 16.50 12.92
C ALA A 40 0.10 15.01 12.75
N LEU A 41 -0.93 14.52 13.46
CA LEU A 41 -1.40 13.15 13.32
C LEU A 41 -1.97 12.88 11.93
N LEU A 42 -2.80 13.79 11.40
CA LEU A 42 -3.36 13.68 10.05
C LEU A 42 -2.28 13.74 8.96
N ALA A 43 -1.24 14.55 9.14
CA ALA A 43 -0.11 14.57 8.23
C ALA A 43 0.67 13.25 8.24
N GLY A 44 0.88 12.66 9.42
CA GLY A 44 1.47 11.32 9.55
C GLY A 44 0.62 10.24 8.89
N TYR A 45 -0.69 10.29 9.12
CA TYR A 45 -1.65 9.41 8.45
C TYR A 45 -1.56 9.51 6.92
N ASP A 46 -1.57 10.72 6.36
CA ASP A 46 -1.48 10.94 4.92
C ASP A 46 -0.18 10.35 4.32
N ILE A 47 0.94 10.42 5.04
CA ILE A 47 2.21 9.80 4.61
C ILE A 47 2.07 8.28 4.53
N TYR A 48 1.57 7.65 5.59
CA TYR A 48 1.44 6.19 5.63
C TYR A 48 0.42 5.65 4.62
N VAL A 49 -0.67 6.38 4.38
CA VAL A 49 -1.65 6.03 3.34
C VAL A 49 -1.02 6.04 1.96
N ARG A 50 -0.22 7.07 1.63
CA ARG A 50 0.49 7.13 0.34
C ARG A 50 1.49 5.99 0.18
N MET A 51 2.25 5.69 1.24
CA MET A 51 3.17 4.54 1.22
C MET A 51 2.44 3.21 1.02
N LEU A 52 1.25 3.07 1.60
CA LEU A 52 0.43 1.88 1.45
C LEU A 52 -0.15 1.78 0.03
N ASP A 53 -0.67 2.87 -0.52
CA ASP A 53 -1.18 2.92 -1.90
C ASP A 53 -0.08 2.58 -2.90
N ASP A 54 1.11 3.16 -2.76
CA ASP A 54 2.27 2.87 -3.61
C ASP A 54 2.64 1.37 -3.55
N ALA A 55 2.69 0.79 -2.34
CA ALA A 55 3.01 -0.62 -2.15
C ALA A 55 1.94 -1.55 -2.75
N ILE A 56 0.67 -1.18 -2.64
CA ILE A 56 -0.45 -1.94 -3.21
C ILE A 56 -0.40 -1.88 -4.75
N GLU A 57 -0.09 -0.71 -5.32
CA GLU A 57 0.06 -0.54 -6.76
C GLU A 57 1.24 -1.37 -7.29
N ASP A 58 2.38 -1.38 -6.60
CA ASP A 58 3.54 -2.20 -6.94
C ASP A 58 3.22 -3.72 -6.89
N ILE A 59 2.48 -4.17 -5.89
CA ILE A 59 2.05 -5.57 -5.80
C ILE A 59 1.09 -5.91 -6.94
N ALA A 60 0.07 -5.08 -7.18
CA ALA A 60 -0.89 -5.31 -8.27
C ALA A 60 -0.23 -5.25 -9.66
N GLY A 61 0.75 -4.36 -9.83
CA GLY A 61 1.54 -4.17 -11.05
C GLY A 61 2.54 -5.31 -11.31
N SER A 62 3.24 -5.78 -10.27
CA SER A 62 4.15 -6.94 -10.37
C SER A 62 3.40 -8.24 -10.67
N VAL A 63 2.15 -8.39 -10.22
CA VAL A 63 1.29 -9.52 -10.60
C VAL A 63 0.88 -9.46 -12.09
N ARG A 64 0.94 -8.29 -12.74
CA ARG A 64 0.68 -8.11 -14.18
C ARG A 64 1.83 -8.58 -15.06
N ARG A 65 3.05 -8.61 -14.52
CA ARG A 65 4.27 -9.04 -15.20
C ARG A 65 4.84 -10.20 -14.38
N PRO A 66 4.43 -11.46 -14.64
CA PRO A 66 5.09 -12.59 -13.99
C PRO A 66 6.57 -12.38 -14.21
N ALA A 67 7.33 -12.29 -13.11
CA ALA A 67 8.76 -12.06 -13.18
C ALA A 67 9.31 -13.08 -14.18
N GLY A 68 9.80 -12.60 -15.32
CA GLY A 68 10.66 -13.42 -16.17
C GLY A 68 11.77 -13.99 -15.29
N PRO A 69 12.30 -15.19 -15.64
CA PRO A 69 13.10 -16.00 -14.75
C PRO A 69 14.07 -15.15 -13.95
N ARG A 70 13.97 -15.22 -12.63
CA ARG A 70 14.86 -14.44 -11.76
C ARG A 70 16.26 -14.93 -12.06
N ARG A 71 17.25 -14.04 -12.08
CA ARG A 71 18.67 -14.42 -12.30
C ARG A 71 19.15 -15.53 -11.35
N SER A 72 18.50 -15.71 -10.21
CA SER A 72 18.72 -16.82 -9.26
C SER A 72 18.32 -18.21 -9.78
N ASP A 73 17.46 -18.29 -10.80
CA ASP A 73 17.05 -19.56 -11.43
C ASP A 73 18.04 -20.01 -12.53
N VAL A 74 18.94 -19.10 -12.98
CA VAL A 74 19.95 -19.42 -14.00
C VAL A 74 21.19 -20.08 -13.39
N GLU A 75 21.49 -19.81 -12.11
CA GLU A 75 22.64 -20.44 -11.42
C GLU A 75 22.42 -21.92 -11.07
N LEU A 76 21.18 -22.43 -11.12
CA LEU A 76 20.87 -23.84 -10.89
C LEU A 76 20.82 -24.68 -12.19
N ALA A 77 20.92 -24.07 -13.37
CA ALA A 77 20.87 -24.79 -14.65
C ALA A 77 22.24 -24.90 -15.35
N GLY A 78 23.30 -24.27 -14.82
CA GLY A 78 24.61 -24.16 -15.45
C GLY A 78 25.73 -24.99 -14.80
N GLY A 79 25.39 -26.05 -14.06
CA GLY A 79 26.34 -26.76 -13.20
C GLY A 79 26.32 -28.28 -13.37
N GLU A 80 26.59 -28.79 -14.58
CA GLU A 80 27.18 -30.12 -14.71
C GLU A 80 28.44 -30.04 -15.59
N SER A 81 29.58 -30.10 -14.90
CA SER A 81 30.88 -30.39 -15.48
C SER A 81 30.93 -31.84 -15.95
N ARG A 82 31.26 -32.07 -17.23
CA ARG A 82 32.16 -33.14 -17.67
C ARG A 82 32.93 -32.69 -18.89
#